data_AF-L7UDE8-F1
#
_entry.id   AF-L7UDE8-F1
#
_cell.length_a   1.000
_cell.length_b   1.000
_cell.length_c   1.000
_cell.angle_alpha   90.00
_cell.angle_beta   90.00
_cell.angle_gamma   90.00
#
_symmetry.space_group_name_H-M   'P 1'
#
loop_
_entity.id
_entity.type
_entity.pdbx_description
1 polymer ?
#
loop_
_entity_poly.entity_id
_entity_poly.type
_entity_poly.pdbx_seq_one_letter_code
_entity_poly.pdbx_strand_id
1 'polypeptide(L)'
;MGLTRSEQMARIRGTDTSPEVTLRRALWSRGLRYRLHTRTPAGRPDVVFPASHVAVFIDGCFWHGCPLHYARPRSREEFWSAKLVANVDRDARQSTLLEAADWNVVRVWEHEVVEDLASAVEFVERVVRGGVCTWSAQRRVRRVTVVDGGLERREIVVLGNASEVVEVDEGPRVTAKARALKKQDGQVPGRNRGKSGHLAG
;
A
#
# COMPACT_ATOMS: atom_id res chain seq x y z
N MET A 1 -27.34 -4.79 9.54
CA MET A 1 -26.82 -3.43 9.25
C MET A 1 -25.32 -3.52 9.03
N GLY A 2 -24.80 -2.94 7.95
CA GLY A 2 -23.36 -2.84 7.75
C GLY A 2 -22.76 -1.76 8.66
N LEU A 3 -21.49 -1.92 9.04
CA LEU A 3 -20.76 -0.92 9.81
C LEU A 3 -20.72 0.42 9.07
N THR A 4 -20.95 1.51 9.78
CA THR A 4 -20.74 2.87 9.29
C THR A 4 -19.26 3.10 8.94
N ARG A 5 -18.97 4.14 8.15
CA ARG A 5 -17.57 4.50 7.82
C ARG A 5 -16.77 4.77 9.09
N SER A 6 -17.32 5.48 10.07
CA SER A 6 -16.63 5.79 11.32
C SER A 6 -16.28 4.53 12.12
N GLU A 7 -17.20 3.56 12.20
CA GLU A 7 -16.94 2.26 12.84
C GLU A 7 -15.90 1.42 12.07
N GLN A 8 -15.92 1.48 10.74
CA GLN A 8 -14.89 0.82 9.92
C GLN A 8 -13.51 1.45 10.16
N MET A 9 -13.42 2.78 10.19
CA MET A 9 -12.17 3.51 10.45
C MET A 9 -11.64 3.23 11.85
N ALA A 10 -12.51 3.15 12.86
CA ALA A 10 -12.13 2.86 14.25
C ALA A 10 -11.54 1.44 14.44
N ARG A 11 -11.85 0.51 13.55
CA ARG A 11 -11.33 -0.86 13.57
C ARG A 11 -10.00 -1.02 12.83
N ILE A 12 -9.54 -0.01 12.10
CA ILE A 12 -8.24 -0.02 11.45
C ILE A 12 -7.17 0.12 12.53
N ARG A 13 -6.40 -0.94 12.75
CA ARG A 13 -5.30 -0.95 13.70
C ARG A 13 -4.12 -0.16 13.13
N GLY A 14 -3.49 0.65 13.97
CA GLY A 14 -2.28 1.40 13.60
C GLY A 14 -0.98 0.59 13.75
N THR A 15 -1.05 -0.60 14.34
CA THR A 15 0.06 -1.54 14.53
C THR A 15 -0.50 -2.97 14.57
N ASP A 16 0.38 -3.96 14.42
CA ASP A 16 0.02 -5.38 14.40
C ASP A 16 -1.05 -5.69 13.34
N THR A 17 -0.92 -5.02 12.19
CA THR A 17 -1.74 -5.36 11.02
C THR A 17 -1.42 -6.78 10.54
N SER A 18 -2.32 -7.38 9.76
CA SER A 18 -2.11 -8.76 9.25
C SER A 18 -0.79 -8.91 8.46
N PRO A 19 -0.42 -7.98 7.54
CA PRO A 19 0.87 -8.02 6.86
C PRO A 19 2.05 -7.93 7.84
N GLU A 20 1.99 -7.03 8.83
CA GLU A 20 3.05 -6.91 9.85
C GLU A 20 3.25 -8.20 10.64
N VAL A 21 2.18 -8.79 11.15
CA VAL A 21 2.24 -10.06 11.89
C VAL A 21 2.79 -11.18 11.01
N THR A 22 2.36 -11.24 9.74
CA THR A 22 2.76 -12.29 8.80
C THR A 22 4.25 -12.21 8.48
N LEU A 23 4.75 -11.04 8.10
CA LEU A 23 6.17 -10.84 7.81
C LEU A 23 7.03 -11.14 9.04
N ARG A 24 6.64 -10.63 10.21
CA ARG A 24 7.33 -10.87 11.49
C ARG A 24 7.50 -12.36 11.81
N ARG A 25 6.42 -13.14 11.72
CA ARG A 25 6.46 -14.58 11.98
C ARG A 25 7.40 -15.30 11.01
N ALA A 26 7.37 -14.92 9.73
CA ALA A 26 8.23 -15.53 8.73
C ALA A 26 9.71 -15.19 8.94
N LEU A 27 10.03 -13.92 9.24
CA LEU A 27 11.40 -13.50 9.61
C LEU A 27 11.89 -14.28 10.84
N TRP A 28 11.03 -14.46 11.86
CA TRP A 28 11.38 -15.23 13.04
C TRP A 28 11.69 -16.70 12.73
N SER A 29 10.91 -17.32 11.84
CA SER A 29 11.14 -18.71 11.39
C SER A 29 12.44 -18.87 10.59
N ARG A 30 12.92 -17.80 9.93
CA ARG A 30 14.24 -17.77 9.27
C ARG A 30 15.41 -17.55 10.26
N GLY A 31 15.14 -17.53 11.57
CA GLY A 31 16.14 -17.33 12.61
C GLY A 31 16.55 -15.86 12.82
N LEU A 32 15.91 -14.92 12.12
CA LEU A 32 16.17 -13.50 12.31
C LEU A 32 15.51 -13.04 13.62
N ARG A 33 16.26 -12.29 14.42
CA ARG A 33 15.80 -11.77 15.72
C ARG A 33 15.74 -10.26 15.65
N TYR A 34 14.55 -9.72 15.89
CA TYR A 34 14.24 -8.31 15.75
C TYR A 34 13.60 -7.74 17.02
N ARG A 35 13.53 -6.42 17.07
CA ARG A 35 12.77 -5.68 18.07
C ARG A 35 11.59 -4.98 17.40
N LEU A 36 10.53 -4.78 18.19
CA LEU A 36 9.34 -4.04 17.81
C LEU A 36 9.28 -2.74 18.60
N HIS A 37 8.58 -1.74 18.06
CA HIS A 37 8.35 -0.44 18.72
C HIS A 37 9.63 0.24 19.25
N THR A 38 10.77 -0.08 18.66
CA THR A 38 12.06 0.47 19.08
C THR A 38 12.17 1.90 18.57
N ARG A 39 12.60 2.81 19.45
CA ARG A 39 12.91 4.18 19.03
C ARG A 39 14.18 4.14 18.18
N THR A 40 14.04 4.57 16.93
CA THR A 40 15.15 4.87 16.04
C THR A 40 15.38 6.39 16.02
N PRO A 41 16.51 6.87 15.43
CA PRO A 41 16.76 8.31 15.29
C PRO A 41 15.63 9.07 14.56
N ALA A 42 14.94 8.40 13.63
CA ALA A 42 13.72 8.91 13.03
C ALA A 42 12.65 7.83 12.87
N GLY A 43 11.43 8.15 13.31
CA GLY A 43 10.28 7.29 13.18
C GLY A 43 10.22 6.13 14.16
N ARG A 44 9.33 5.18 13.86
CA ARG A 44 9.14 3.93 14.58
C ARG A 44 8.91 2.84 13.53
N PRO A 45 9.98 2.17 13.07
CA PRO A 45 9.85 1.08 12.11
C PRO A 45 9.04 -0.07 12.71
N ASP A 46 8.37 -0.84 11.86
CA ASP A 46 7.58 -1.99 12.26
C ASP A 46 8.47 -3.11 12.80
N VAL A 47 9.65 -3.28 12.19
CA VAL A 47 10.66 -4.26 12.59
C VAL A 47 12.05 -3.60 12.58
N VAL A 48 12.81 -3.80 13.66
CA VAL A 48 14.15 -3.24 13.83
C VAL A 48 15.16 -4.35 14.10
N PHE A 49 16.29 -4.33 13.39
CA PHE A 49 17.45 -5.17 13.65
C PHE A 49 18.62 -4.29 14.14
N PRO A 50 18.78 -4.10 15.46
CA PRO A 50 19.75 -3.15 15.99
C PRO A 50 21.20 -3.52 15.70
N ALA A 51 21.54 -4.81 15.65
CA ALA A 51 22.92 -5.24 15.43
C ALA A 51 23.41 -4.99 14.00
N SER A 52 22.49 -5.00 13.03
CA SER A 52 22.79 -4.77 11.61
C SER A 52 22.35 -3.38 11.12
N HIS A 53 21.88 -2.52 12.03
CA HIS A 53 21.33 -1.20 11.73
C HIS A 53 20.28 -1.24 10.61
N VAL A 54 19.33 -2.18 10.66
CA VAL A 54 18.24 -2.27 9.67
C VAL A 54 16.91 -1.85 10.28
N ALA A 55 16.23 -0.92 9.61
CA ALA A 55 14.88 -0.46 9.92
C ALA A 55 13.92 -0.90 8.80
N VAL A 56 12.93 -1.72 9.12
CA VAL A 56 11.93 -2.22 8.16
C VAL A 56 10.58 -1.56 8.41
N PHE A 57 10.01 -1.01 7.35
CA PHE A 57 8.66 -0.46 7.30
C PHE A 57 7.78 -1.31 6.37
N ILE A 58 6.55 -1.56 6.79
CA ILE A 58 5.54 -2.34 6.09
C ILE A 58 4.45 -1.37 5.68
N ASP A 59 4.60 -0.81 4.49
CA ASP A 59 3.78 0.30 4.01
C ASP A 59 2.43 -0.21 3.51
N GLY A 60 1.35 0.24 4.17
CA GLY A 60 -0.01 0.00 3.69
C GLY A 60 -0.25 0.70 2.34
N CYS A 61 -0.78 -0.03 1.35
CA CYS A 61 -0.89 0.46 -0.02
C CYS A 61 -1.75 1.72 -0.14
N PHE A 62 -2.81 1.78 0.66
CA PHE A 62 -3.71 2.93 0.70
C PHE A 62 -3.06 4.14 1.40
N TRP A 63 -2.37 3.92 2.51
CA TRP A 63 -1.87 4.99 3.39
C TRP A 63 -0.64 5.69 2.85
N HIS A 64 0.18 4.96 2.10
CA HIS A 64 1.46 5.43 1.57
C HIS A 64 1.41 5.61 0.05
N GLY A 65 0.26 5.48 -0.61
CA GLY A 65 0.17 5.77 -2.04
C GLY A 65 0.87 4.77 -2.95
N CYS A 66 0.53 3.48 -2.84
CA CYS A 66 1.07 2.46 -3.74
C CYS A 66 0.69 2.74 -5.21
N PRO A 67 1.64 2.80 -6.15
CA PRO A 67 1.35 2.97 -7.59
C PRO A 67 0.46 1.88 -8.19
N LEU A 68 0.40 0.68 -7.59
CA LEU A 68 -0.41 -0.45 -8.06
C LEU A 68 -1.80 -0.52 -7.42
N HIS A 69 -1.95 -0.04 -6.18
CA HIS A 69 -3.15 -0.32 -5.39
C HIS A 69 -3.88 0.91 -4.88
N TYR A 70 -3.24 2.09 -4.86
CA TYR A 70 -3.87 3.30 -4.34
C TYR A 70 -5.12 3.68 -5.17
N ALA A 71 -6.25 3.78 -4.49
CA ALA A 71 -7.51 4.25 -5.04
C ALA A 71 -7.95 5.49 -4.25
N ARG A 72 -8.13 6.61 -4.96
CA ARG A 72 -8.51 7.89 -4.39
C ARG A 72 -9.89 7.80 -3.71
N PRO A 73 -10.03 8.22 -2.44
CA PRO A 73 -11.34 8.33 -1.80
C PRO A 73 -12.19 9.43 -2.47
N ARG A 74 -13.44 9.10 -2.81
CA ARG A 74 -14.42 10.06 -3.38
C ARG A 74 -15.15 10.92 -2.33
N SER A 75 -14.79 10.78 -1.06
CA SER A 75 -15.40 11.48 0.06
C SER A 75 -14.31 12.15 0.88
N ARG A 76 -14.48 13.43 1.25
CA ARG A 76 -13.45 14.24 1.93
C ARG A 76 -12.14 14.29 1.13
N GLU A 77 -12.25 14.53 -0.17
CA GLU A 77 -11.15 14.37 -1.14
C GLU A 77 -9.94 15.25 -0.78
N GLU A 78 -10.16 16.52 -0.44
CA GLU A 78 -9.12 17.46 -0.02
C GLU A 78 -8.34 16.94 1.21
N PHE A 79 -9.06 16.45 2.22
CA PHE A 79 -8.46 15.88 3.42
C PHE A 79 -7.57 14.67 3.10
N TRP A 80 -8.06 13.75 2.25
CA TRP A 80 -7.30 12.56 1.88
C TRP A 80 -6.10 12.87 0.99
N SER A 81 -6.26 13.82 0.06
CA SER A 81 -5.17 14.31 -0.78
C SER A 81 -4.06 14.94 0.07
N ALA A 82 -4.41 15.86 0.97
CA ALA A 82 -3.45 16.47 1.89
C ALA A 82 -2.78 15.43 2.81
N LYS A 83 -3.56 14.45 3.30
CA LYS A 83 -3.03 13.36 4.14
C LYS A 83 -2.05 12.47 3.40
N LEU A 84 -2.33 12.14 2.13
CA LEU A 84 -1.44 11.35 1.30
C LEU A 84 -0.10 12.06 1.09
N VAL A 85 -0.14 13.33 0.70
CA VAL A 85 1.07 14.17 0.53
C VAL A 85 1.88 14.18 1.83
N ALA A 86 1.24 14.47 2.96
CA ALA A 86 1.92 14.52 4.26
C ALA A 86 2.54 13.17 4.68
N ASN A 87 1.92 12.05 4.30
CA ASN A 87 2.46 10.72 4.56
C ASN A 87 3.68 10.43 3.69
N VAL A 88 3.61 10.68 2.37
CA VAL A 88 4.72 10.49 1.44
C VAL A 88 5.93 11.36 1.83
N ASP A 89 5.69 12.64 2.17
CA ASP A 89 6.74 13.55 2.60
C ASP A 89 7.35 13.12 3.95
N ARG A 90 6.54 12.58 4.87
CA ARG A 90 7.03 11.98 6.12
C ARG A 90 7.90 10.75 5.83
N ASP A 91 7.47 9.89 4.92
CA ASP A 91 8.18 8.66 4.59
C ASP A 91 9.58 8.94 4.05
N ALA A 92 9.68 9.88 3.09
CA ALA A 92 10.95 10.33 2.53
C ALA A 92 11.85 10.90 3.64
N ARG A 93 11.34 11.84 4.45
CA ARG A 93 12.11 12.44 5.56
C ARG A 93 12.61 11.41 6.56
N GLN A 94 11.76 10.46 6.97
CA GLN A 94 12.15 9.40 7.90
C GLN A 94 13.24 8.53 7.33
N SER A 95 13.12 8.14 6.06
CA SER A 95 14.12 7.32 5.39
C SER A 95 15.46 8.05 5.25
N THR A 96 15.47 9.32 4.84
CA THR A 96 16.69 10.14 4.77
C THR A 96 17.37 10.29 6.13
N LEU A 97 16.61 10.57 7.19
CA LEU A 97 17.18 10.75 8.53
C LEU A 97 17.74 9.44 9.12
N LEU A 98 17.13 8.30 8.80
CA LEU A 98 17.65 7.00 9.18
C LEU A 98 18.93 6.68 8.43
N GLU A 99 18.95 6.87 7.11
CA GLU A 99 20.13 6.66 6.28
C GLU A 99 21.30 7.56 6.72
N ALA A 100 21.04 8.83 7.02
CA ALA A 100 22.04 9.76 7.57
C ALA A 100 22.57 9.35 8.97
N ALA A 101 21.88 8.44 9.66
CA ALA A 101 22.30 7.87 10.93
C ALA A 101 22.86 6.44 10.77
N ASP A 102 23.33 6.08 9.57
CA ASP A 102 23.87 4.77 9.20
C ASP A 102 22.88 3.61 9.38
N TRP A 103 21.58 3.86 9.15
CA TRP A 103 20.57 2.80 9.08
C TRP A 103 20.25 2.43 7.64
N ASN A 104 20.23 1.12 7.38
CA ASN A 104 19.62 0.56 6.18
C ASN A 104 18.09 0.59 6.32
N VAL A 105 17.42 1.31 5.42
CA VAL A 105 15.96 1.44 5.44
C VAL A 105 15.34 0.49 4.43
N VAL A 106 14.54 -0.45 4.88
CA VAL A 106 13.79 -1.39 4.04
C VAL A 106 12.32 -1.00 4.08
N ARG A 107 11.69 -0.84 2.91
CA ARG A 107 10.25 -0.54 2.81
C ARG A 107 9.59 -1.60 1.93
N VAL A 108 8.74 -2.43 2.54
CA VAL A 108 7.98 -3.49 1.86
C VAL A 108 6.52 -3.06 1.81
N TRP A 109 5.87 -3.19 0.67
CA TRP A 109 4.44 -2.94 0.58
C TRP A 109 3.63 -4.07 1.21
N GLU A 110 2.47 -3.73 1.79
CA GLU A 110 1.57 -4.76 2.32
C GLU A 110 1.15 -5.81 1.28
N HIS A 111 1.00 -5.43 0.00
CA HIS A 111 0.62 -6.37 -1.05
C HIS A 111 1.76 -7.35 -1.37
N GLU A 112 3.02 -6.92 -1.31
CA GLU A 112 4.16 -7.81 -1.51
C GLU A 112 4.19 -8.91 -0.43
N VAL A 113 3.86 -8.57 0.82
CA VAL A 113 3.75 -9.55 1.92
C VAL A 113 2.58 -10.53 1.69
N VAL A 114 1.47 -10.04 1.14
CA VAL A 114 0.25 -10.85 0.92
C VAL A 114 0.39 -11.75 -0.31
N GLU A 115 1.02 -11.25 -1.37
CA GLU A 115 1.13 -11.93 -2.67
C GLU A 115 2.35 -12.84 -2.74
N ASP A 116 3.49 -12.41 -2.19
CA ASP A 116 4.75 -13.16 -2.20
C ASP A 116 5.58 -12.92 -0.93
N LEU A 117 5.13 -13.57 0.15
CA LEU A 117 5.82 -13.53 1.44
C LEU A 117 7.28 -14.02 1.36
N ALA A 118 7.58 -14.99 0.50
CA ALA A 118 8.92 -15.56 0.42
C ALA A 118 9.91 -14.51 -0.11
N SER A 119 9.57 -13.85 -1.21
CA SER A 119 10.39 -12.77 -1.77
C SER A 119 10.53 -11.60 -0.81
N ALA A 120 9.46 -11.21 -0.10
CA ALA A 120 9.52 -10.14 0.90
C ALA A 120 10.50 -10.49 2.06
N VAL A 121 10.45 -11.73 2.55
CA VAL A 121 11.34 -12.21 3.62
C VAL A 121 12.78 -12.28 3.13
N GLU A 122 13.02 -12.80 1.92
CA GLU A 122 14.36 -12.92 1.34
C GLU A 122 14.99 -11.54 1.10
N PHE A 123 14.20 -10.56 0.68
CA PHE A 123 14.66 -9.19 0.56
C PHE A 123 15.13 -8.61 1.90
N VAL A 124 14.32 -8.72 2.95
CA VAL A 124 14.69 -8.25 4.29
C VAL A 124 15.91 -9.00 4.81
N GLU A 125 15.93 -10.33 4.67
CA GLU A 125 17.05 -11.18 5.11
C GLU A 125 18.36 -10.79 4.42
N ARG A 126 18.34 -10.55 3.11
CA ARG A 126 19.50 -10.09 2.34
C ARG A 126 20.08 -8.79 2.89
N VAL A 127 19.23 -7.81 3.22
CA VAL A 127 19.70 -6.52 3.76
C VAL A 127 20.24 -6.69 5.19
N VAL A 128 19.57 -7.49 6.04
CA VAL A 128 20.06 -7.80 7.40
C VAL A 128 21.42 -8.48 7.37
N ARG A 129 21.72 -9.27 6.34
CA ARG A 129 23.01 -9.93 6.14
C ARG A 129 24.06 -9.06 5.44
N GLY A 130 23.84 -7.75 5.31
CA GLY A 130 24.80 -6.79 4.76
C GLY A 130 24.63 -6.47 3.27
N GLY A 131 23.52 -6.90 2.65
CA GLY A 131 23.18 -6.52 1.28
C GLY A 131 22.71 -5.07 1.16
N VAL A 132 22.88 -4.48 -0.03
CA VAL A 132 22.46 -3.11 -0.34
C VAL A 132 20.93 -3.01 -0.37
N CYS A 133 20.41 -1.91 0.17
CA CYS A 133 19.00 -1.53 0.05
C CYS A 133 18.84 -0.27 -0.82
N THR A 134 17.72 -0.17 -1.54
CA THR A 134 17.42 0.94 -2.47
C THR A 134 16.02 1.52 -2.22
N TRP A 135 15.73 1.90 -0.97
CA TRP A 135 14.46 2.56 -0.62
C TRP A 135 14.24 3.84 -1.45
N SER A 136 15.33 4.51 -1.82
CA SER A 136 15.33 5.76 -2.58
C SER A 136 14.65 5.63 -3.94
N ALA A 137 14.68 4.46 -4.58
CA ALA A 137 14.05 4.21 -5.87
C ALA A 137 12.53 3.94 -5.79
N GLN A 138 11.97 3.84 -4.59
CA GLN A 138 10.58 3.40 -4.44
C GLN A 138 9.60 4.49 -4.87
N ARG A 139 8.66 4.11 -5.73
CA ARG A 139 7.66 5.03 -6.30
C ARG A 139 6.44 5.14 -5.40
N ARG A 140 5.84 6.33 -5.35
CA ARG A 140 4.69 6.68 -4.51
C ARG A 140 3.74 7.61 -5.29
N VAL A 141 2.46 7.30 -5.29
CA VAL A 141 1.43 8.27 -5.68
C VAL A 141 1.39 9.34 -4.60
N ARG A 142 1.69 10.58 -4.98
CA ARG A 142 1.70 11.73 -4.06
C ARG A 142 0.40 12.52 -4.15
N ARG A 143 -0.18 12.62 -5.35
CA ARG A 143 -1.45 13.30 -5.59
C ARG A 143 -2.24 12.62 -6.70
N VAL A 144 -3.56 12.72 -6.59
CA VAL A 144 -4.48 12.34 -7.67
C VAL A 144 -5.48 13.47 -7.88
N THR A 145 -5.56 13.97 -9.12
CA THR A 145 -6.54 14.98 -9.54
C THR A 145 -7.48 14.38 -10.59
N VAL A 146 -8.74 14.81 -10.58
CA VAL A 146 -9.70 14.42 -11.63
C VAL A 146 -9.52 15.39 -12.79
N VAL A 147 -9.36 14.85 -13.98
CA VAL A 147 -9.24 15.63 -15.22
C VAL A 147 -10.44 15.34 -16.14
N ASP A 148 -10.53 16.10 -17.22
CA ASP A 148 -11.62 16.00 -18.18
C ASP A 148 -11.80 14.57 -18.72
N GLY A 149 -13.05 14.21 -19.02
CA GLY A 149 -13.40 12.85 -19.42
C GLY A 149 -13.44 11.83 -18.27
N GLY A 150 -13.28 12.28 -17.01
CA GLY A 150 -13.40 11.42 -15.83
C GLY A 150 -12.16 10.57 -15.56
N LEU A 151 -11.03 10.92 -16.18
CA LEU A 151 -9.72 10.32 -15.89
C LEU A 151 -9.16 10.85 -14.56
N GLU A 152 -8.25 10.09 -13.97
CA GLU A 152 -7.49 10.47 -12.81
C GLU A 152 -6.02 10.69 -13.22
N ARG A 153 -5.55 11.94 -13.10
CA ARG A 153 -4.13 12.26 -13.22
C ARG A 153 -3.42 11.93 -11.92
N ARG A 154 -2.37 11.12 -12.01
CA ARG A 154 -1.59 10.65 -10.86
C ARG A 154 -0.19 11.21 -10.91
N GLU A 155 0.15 12.02 -9.92
CA GLU A 155 1.52 12.48 -9.68
C GLU A 155 2.27 11.39 -8.90
N ILE A 156 3.21 10.71 -9.56
CA ILE A 156 4.03 9.66 -8.97
C ILE A 156 5.44 10.21 -8.72
N VAL A 157 5.89 10.14 -7.47
CA VAL A 157 7.24 10.56 -7.06
C VAL A 157 8.13 9.37 -6.72
N VAL A 158 9.43 9.58 -6.78
CA VAL A 158 10.45 8.66 -6.27
C VAL A 158 10.86 9.12 -4.86
N LEU A 159 10.81 8.24 -3.85
CA LEU A 159 11.00 8.64 -2.45
C LEU A 159 12.35 9.32 -2.16
N GLY A 160 13.43 8.86 -2.77
CA GLY A 160 14.76 9.44 -2.61
C GLY A 160 15.02 10.67 -3.48
N ASN A 161 14.11 10.98 -4.41
CA ASN A 161 14.18 12.15 -5.27
C ASN A 161 12.77 12.69 -5.53
N ALA A 162 12.21 13.37 -4.53
CA ALA A 162 10.83 13.86 -4.61
C ALA A 162 10.60 14.93 -5.71
N SER A 163 11.69 15.49 -6.26
CA SER A 163 11.65 16.40 -7.42
C SER A 163 11.38 15.67 -8.73
N GLU A 164 11.64 14.35 -8.78
CA GLU A 164 11.29 13.51 -9.93
C GLU A 164 9.82 13.13 -9.84
N VAL A 165 9.00 13.78 -10.67
CA VAL A 165 7.56 13.57 -10.75
C VAL A 165 7.21 13.03 -12.13
N VAL A 166 6.49 11.91 -12.15
CA VAL A 166 5.89 11.33 -13.34
C VAL A 166 4.38 11.48 -13.24
N GLU A 167 3.78 12.16 -14.21
CA GLU A 167 2.32 12.25 -14.34
C GLU A 167 1.79 11.15 -15.26
N VAL A 168 0.74 10.46 -14.81
CA VAL A 168 0.05 9.44 -15.60
C VAL A 168 -1.45 9.68 -15.51
N ASP A 169 -2.10 9.81 -16.66
CA ASP A 169 -3.55 9.91 -16.77
C ASP A 169 -4.12 8.50 -17.00
N GLU A 170 -4.94 8.01 -16.08
CA GLU A 170 -5.54 6.68 -16.16
C GLU A 170 -6.99 6.67 -15.68
N GLY A 171 -7.72 5.61 -16.00
CA GLY A 171 -9.10 5.44 -15.54
C GLY A 171 -9.18 5.34 -14.00
N PRO A 172 -10.31 5.74 -13.39
CA PRO A 172 -10.44 5.76 -11.95
C PRO A 172 -10.32 4.36 -11.35
N ARG A 173 -9.45 4.21 -10.35
CA ARG A 173 -9.31 2.92 -9.66
C ARG A 173 -10.45 2.71 -8.69
N VAL A 174 -11.06 1.54 -8.78
CA VAL A 174 -12.10 1.08 -7.85
C VAL A 174 -11.58 -0.10 -7.04
N THR A 175 -11.73 0.02 -5.72
CA THR A 175 -11.39 -1.04 -4.77
C THR A 175 -12.22 -2.30 -5.05
N ALA A 176 -11.70 -3.48 -4.70
CA ALA A 176 -12.43 -4.75 -4.84
C ALA A 176 -13.83 -4.68 -4.18
N LYS A 177 -13.93 -4.03 -3.01
CA LYS A 177 -15.20 -3.77 -2.31
C LYS A 177 -16.16 -2.93 -3.14
N ALA A 178 -15.70 -1.85 -3.76
CA ALA A 178 -16.54 -1.01 -4.62
C ALA A 178 -17.00 -1.75 -5.89
N ARG A 179 -16.15 -2.61 -6.46
CA ARG A 179 -16.54 -3.48 -7.59
C ARG A 179 -17.61 -4.50 -7.16
N ALA A 180 -17.48 -5.11 -5.98
CA ALA A 180 -18.44 -6.08 -5.48
C ALA A 180 -19.83 -5.48 -5.24
N LEU A 181 -19.90 -4.25 -4.69
CA LEU A 181 -21.17 -3.53 -4.51
C LEU A 181 -21.85 -3.23 -5.85
N LYS A 182 -21.10 -2.74 -6.84
CA LYS A 182 -21.64 -2.49 -8.20
C LYS A 182 -22.17 -3.76 -8.89
N LYS A 183 -21.60 -4.93 -8.60
CA LYS A 183 -22.08 -6.22 -9.14
C LYS A 183 -23.42 -6.65 -8.49
N GLN A 184 -23.69 -6.22 -7.26
CA GLN A 184 -24.95 -6.49 -6.58
C GLN A 184 -26.07 -5.55 -7.05
N ASP A 185 -25.72 -4.31 -7.43
CA ASP A 185 -26.67 -3.29 -7.90
C ASP A 185 -26.97 -3.35 -9.43
N GLY A 186 -26.35 -4.29 -10.17
CA GLY A 186 -26.38 -4.34 -11.64
C GLY A 186 -27.15 -5.53 -12.24
N GLN A 187 -28.41 -5.27 -12.60
CA GLN A 187 -29.25 -5.89 -13.65
C GLN A 187 -28.55 -6.89 -14.60
N VAL A 188 -28.93 -8.18 -14.53
CA VAL A 188 -28.70 -9.14 -15.63
C VAL A 188 -29.82 -8.91 -16.66
N PRO A 189 -29.54 -8.54 -17.93
CA PRO A 189 -30.57 -8.62 -18.96
C PRO A 189 -30.92 -10.09 -19.15
N GLY A 190 -32.21 -10.41 -19.03
CA GLY A 190 -32.72 -11.77 -19.05
C GLY A 190 -32.18 -12.58 -20.22
N ARG A 191 -31.73 -13.80 -19.93
CA ARG A 191 -31.58 -14.86 -20.93
C ARG A 191 -32.90 -14.98 -21.68
N ASN A 192 -32.93 -14.52 -22.92
CA ASN A 192 -34.04 -14.74 -23.83
C ASN A 192 -34.10 -16.25 -24.10
N ARG A 193 -34.98 -16.98 -23.41
CA ARG A 193 -35.34 -18.35 -23.78
C ARG A 193 -36.24 -18.25 -25.00
N GLY A 194 -35.63 -18.28 -26.18
CA GLY A 194 -36.36 -18.54 -27.42
C GLY A 194 -37.08 -19.88 -27.29
N LYS A 195 -38.41 -19.81 -27.19
CA LYS A 195 -39.31 -20.96 -27.29
C LYS A 195 -39.20 -21.50 -28.71
N SER A 196 -38.68 -22.71 -28.88
CA SER A 196 -38.94 -23.53 -30.06
C SER A 196 -40.40 -23.97 -30.02
N GLY A 197 -41.23 -23.34 -30.84
CA GLY A 197 -42.60 -23.76 -31.09
C GLY A 197 -42.60 -25.08 -31.85
N HIS A 198 -43.13 -26.12 -31.20
CA HIS A 198 -43.58 -27.34 -31.83
C HIS A 198 -45.04 -27.09 -32.23
N LEU A 199 -45.33 -27.05 -33.53
CA LEU A 199 -46.69 -27.17 -34.06
C LEU A 199 -46.71 -28.40 -34.96
N ALA A 200 -47.49 -29.37 -34.54
CA ALA A 200 -47.91 -30.51 -35.34
C ALA A 200 -49.02 -30.08 -36.32
N GLY A 201 -48.99 -30.67 -37.51
CA GLY A 201 -49.98 -30.49 -38.58
C GLY A 201 -49.47 -31.17 -39.84
#